data_AF-I7APP4-F1
#
_entry.id   AF-I7APP4-F1
#
_cell.length_a   1.000
_cell.length_b   1.000
_cell.length_c   1.000
_cell.angle_alpha   90.00
_cell.angle_beta   90.00
_cell.angle_gamma   90.00
#
_symmetry.space_group_name_H-M   'P 1'
#
loop_
_entity.id
_entity.type
_entity.pdbx_description
1 polymer ?
#
loop_
_entity_poly.entity_id
_entity_poly.type
_entity_poly.pdbx_seq_one_letter_code
_entity_poly.pdbx_strand_id
1 'polypeptide(L)'
;MTMNTEARQVEGLGKDFNAVDVINKTYANSTEYDLNDALIFLAKVINKTKIKNKQLVKQHFGKFVQCRTVLEEIWIDIKQKGYDKEFTSDLENNIKVIEEKFRKMTSGISGDNRGEVSEGRREYYRKRYALLFNIKSDLKRNLHNLERFVDIYKEAMKMYEELKSSVYVQKVWNSIHDERCEFLEIIYKNIQRPRCSFHEALYYFDLYFKVCEHKSEHKIMNTLLVNFKENSVKNLELSYLDEGECLNEITRHYLKIMGRVNGKIQIQGTDHYFQCIERILYAKELLFAKIWIKKLRENVKMVQFSSDARIVYLSHLKNVKTKVIDDEFEKIPAVTIDTFGDAMKHLEDIFYFFADIISKEEKGYLKNKVLEYVGRCYDSIELKKFSDLEAVIKNIHGIRHLLGVPESEDVKDLYKMINNYMDNHATKVIGIVKEMIERKVPDVQILMEIVRIIEEMPMEHLRIIKRMRPLIEGHPVIMYYLSNILSTGPPRISNDLRKKIDEIQDQFGFLLDT
;
A
#
# COMPACT_ATOMS: atom_id res chain seq x y z
N MET A 1 -62.71 37.45 -43.39
CA MET A 1 -62.36 36.68 -42.18
C MET A 1 -62.57 37.60 -40.98
N THR A 2 -63.82 37.94 -40.62
CA THR A 2 -64.66 37.23 -39.63
C THR A 2 -63.85 36.76 -38.42
N MET A 3 -63.73 37.65 -37.42
CA MET A 3 -64.50 37.64 -36.16
C MET A 3 -64.31 36.36 -35.34
N ASN A 4 -63.59 36.49 -34.23
CA ASN A 4 -63.96 35.82 -33.00
C ASN A 4 -63.81 36.80 -31.83
N THR A 5 -64.96 37.31 -31.43
CA THR A 5 -65.26 38.01 -30.19
C THR A 5 -65.35 36.97 -29.10
N GLU A 6 -64.61 37.15 -28.00
CA GLU A 6 -65.01 36.88 -26.61
C GLU A 6 -63.75 36.88 -25.72
N ALA A 7 -63.32 38.10 -25.37
CA ALA A 7 -62.46 38.30 -24.22
C ALA A 7 -63.32 38.11 -22.97
N ARG A 8 -63.04 37.04 -22.23
CA ARG A 8 -63.52 36.86 -20.85
C ARG A 8 -63.08 38.05 -20.00
N GLN A 9 -64.07 38.77 -19.49
CA GLN A 9 -63.94 39.61 -18.31
C GLN A 9 -63.53 38.73 -17.12
N VAL A 10 -62.42 39.06 -16.48
CA VAL A 10 -62.26 38.93 -15.02
C VAL A 10 -61.42 40.11 -14.53
N GLU A 11 -62.11 41.00 -13.82
CA GLU A 11 -61.72 41.71 -12.61
C GLU A 11 -60.24 42.00 -12.37
N GLY A 12 -59.94 43.30 -12.30
CA GLY A 12 -58.67 43.84 -11.85
C GLY A 12 -58.77 45.35 -11.65
N LEU A 13 -59.73 45.79 -10.85
CA LEU A 13 -59.76 47.14 -10.29
C LEU A 13 -58.55 47.31 -9.36
N GLY A 14 -57.69 48.28 -9.68
CA GLY A 14 -56.73 48.84 -8.72
C GLY A 14 -55.26 48.46 -8.85
N LYS A 15 -54.77 47.96 -10.00
CA LYS A 15 -53.33 48.07 -10.29
C LYS A 15 -53.06 49.42 -10.93
N ASP A 16 -52.24 50.23 -10.26
CA ASP A 16 -51.74 51.50 -10.80
C ASP A 16 -51.26 51.31 -12.23
N PHE A 17 -51.73 52.16 -13.14
CA PHE A 17 -51.32 52.12 -14.54
C PHE A 17 -49.82 52.37 -14.63
N ASN A 18 -49.04 51.31 -14.81
CA ASN A 18 -47.61 51.39 -14.98
C ASN A 18 -47.29 51.63 -16.47
N ALA A 19 -47.24 52.92 -16.83
CA ALA A 19 -46.96 53.36 -18.19
C ALA A 19 -45.65 52.77 -18.74
N VAL A 20 -44.64 52.64 -17.87
CA VAL A 20 -43.32 52.09 -18.24
C VAL A 20 -43.44 50.62 -18.62
N ASP A 21 -44.18 49.84 -17.83
CA ASP A 21 -44.35 48.40 -18.08
C ASP A 21 -45.15 48.12 -19.36
N VAL A 22 -46.15 48.97 -19.67
CA VAL A 22 -46.92 48.87 -20.92
C VAL A 22 -46.07 49.24 -22.13
N ILE A 23 -45.32 50.34 -22.07
CA ILE A 23 -44.45 50.79 -23.18
C ILE A 23 -43.38 49.74 -23.44
N ASN A 24 -42.70 49.27 -22.39
CA ASN A 24 -41.61 48.31 -22.52
C ASN A 24 -42.08 46.95 -23.03
N LYS A 25 -43.31 46.50 -22.69
CA LYS A 25 -43.89 45.27 -23.25
C LYS A 25 -44.33 45.42 -24.70
N THR A 26 -44.90 46.58 -25.06
CA THR A 26 -45.49 46.79 -26.39
C THR A 26 -44.43 46.99 -27.47
N TYR A 27 -43.32 47.67 -27.13
CA TYR A 27 -42.25 48.01 -28.07
C TYR A 27 -40.93 47.26 -27.78
N ALA A 28 -41.00 46.17 -27.00
CA ALA A 28 -39.83 45.40 -26.56
C ALA A 28 -38.88 44.99 -27.70
N ASN A 29 -39.46 44.73 -28.88
CA ASN A 29 -38.76 44.24 -30.07
C ASN A 29 -38.78 45.24 -31.24
N SER A 30 -39.19 46.48 -30.99
CA SER A 30 -39.28 47.53 -32.01
C SER A 30 -37.91 48.18 -32.25
N THR A 31 -37.62 48.55 -33.49
CA THR A 31 -36.36 49.23 -33.83
C THR A 31 -36.36 50.69 -33.39
N GLU A 32 -35.19 51.33 -33.32
CA GLU A 32 -35.08 52.74 -32.97
C GLU A 32 -35.90 53.66 -33.91
N TYR A 33 -36.02 53.26 -35.18
CA TYR A 33 -36.87 53.95 -36.15
C TYR A 33 -38.35 53.82 -35.81
N ASP A 34 -38.81 52.60 -35.46
CA ASP A 34 -40.19 52.34 -35.03
C ASP A 34 -40.54 53.09 -33.73
N LEU A 35 -39.57 53.21 -32.81
CA LEU A 35 -39.73 53.96 -31.57
C LEU A 35 -39.86 55.46 -31.84
N ASN A 36 -39.08 56.02 -32.78
CA ASN A 36 -39.19 57.42 -33.16
C ASN A 36 -40.53 57.73 -33.85
N ASP A 37 -40.99 56.85 -34.74
CA ASP A 37 -42.32 57.00 -35.37
C ASP A 37 -43.45 56.86 -34.35
N ALA A 38 -43.34 55.93 -33.40
CA ALA A 38 -44.28 55.79 -32.30
C ALA A 38 -44.30 57.04 -31.41
N LEU A 39 -43.14 57.67 -31.16
CA LEU A 39 -43.01 58.87 -30.35
C LEU A 39 -43.62 60.10 -31.05
N ILE A 40 -43.40 60.25 -32.36
CA ILE A 40 -44.04 61.28 -33.18
C ILE A 40 -45.56 61.08 -33.22
N PHE A 41 -46.02 59.83 -33.39
CA PHE A 41 -47.44 59.49 -33.38
C PHE A 41 -48.07 59.80 -32.01
N LEU A 42 -47.46 59.35 -30.91
CA LEU A 42 -47.91 59.62 -29.54
C LEU A 42 -47.96 61.11 -29.25
N ALA A 43 -46.94 61.88 -29.63
CA ALA A 43 -46.93 63.33 -29.47
C ALA A 43 -48.10 63.99 -30.22
N LYS A 44 -48.39 63.54 -31.44
CA LYS A 44 -49.50 64.04 -32.27
C LYS A 44 -50.85 63.68 -31.66
N VAL A 45 -51.02 62.46 -31.15
CA VAL A 45 -52.23 62.00 -30.46
C VAL A 45 -52.43 62.73 -29.13
N ILE A 46 -51.40 62.88 -28.31
CA ILE A 46 -51.45 63.63 -27.05
C ILE A 46 -51.86 65.08 -27.31
N ASN A 47 -51.26 65.73 -28.32
CA ASN A 47 -51.57 67.12 -28.61
C ASN A 47 -53.00 67.28 -29.16
N LYS A 48 -53.46 66.36 -30.01
CA LYS A 48 -54.84 66.31 -30.50
C LYS A 48 -55.84 66.07 -29.36
N THR A 49 -55.53 65.16 -28.44
CA THR A 49 -56.35 64.87 -27.24
C THR A 49 -56.34 66.05 -26.28
N LYS A 50 -55.22 66.76 -26.11
CA LYS A 50 -55.13 67.97 -25.28
C LYS A 50 -55.99 69.10 -25.84
N ILE A 51 -56.00 69.30 -27.15
CA ILE A 51 -56.89 70.28 -27.81
C ILE A 51 -58.35 69.86 -27.67
N LYS A 52 -58.66 68.57 -27.91
CA LYS A 52 -60.01 68.02 -27.80
C LYS A 52 -60.53 68.09 -26.36
N ASN A 53 -59.70 67.80 -25.35
CA ASN A 53 -60.03 67.93 -23.93
C ASN A 53 -60.21 69.39 -23.53
N LYS A 54 -59.38 70.32 -24.03
CA LYS A 54 -59.60 71.76 -23.82
C LYS A 54 -60.93 72.23 -24.43
N GLN A 55 -61.32 71.72 -25.60
CA GLN A 55 -62.63 72.01 -26.20
C GLN A 55 -63.79 71.36 -25.42
N LEU A 56 -63.66 70.10 -25.00
CA LEU A 56 -64.65 69.38 -24.19
C LEU A 56 -64.86 70.04 -22.83
N VAL A 57 -63.77 70.43 -22.15
CA VAL A 57 -63.83 71.18 -20.89
C VAL A 57 -64.41 72.57 -21.11
N LYS A 58 -64.15 73.23 -22.26
CA LYS A 58 -64.77 74.53 -22.59
C LYS A 58 -66.26 74.40 -22.94
N GLN A 59 -66.67 73.32 -23.60
CA GLN A 59 -68.07 73.05 -24.00
C GLN A 59 -68.93 72.49 -22.85
N HIS A 60 -68.31 71.80 -21.88
CA HIS A 60 -68.97 71.20 -20.73
C HIS A 60 -68.38 71.69 -19.40
N PHE A 61 -67.93 72.95 -19.36
CA PHE A 61 -67.25 73.53 -18.19
C PHE A 61 -68.09 73.39 -16.92
N GLY A 62 -69.42 73.57 -17.02
CA GLY A 62 -70.34 73.35 -15.90
C GLY A 62 -70.32 71.92 -15.34
N LYS A 63 -70.25 70.89 -16.20
CA LYS A 63 -70.14 69.49 -15.75
C LYS A 63 -68.75 69.16 -15.19
N PHE A 64 -67.70 69.76 -15.75
CA PHE A 64 -66.34 69.62 -15.24
C PHE A 64 -66.22 70.23 -13.84
N VAL A 65 -66.78 71.43 -13.63
CA VAL A 65 -66.86 72.06 -12.31
C VAL A 65 -67.68 71.19 -11.36
N GLN A 66 -68.86 70.68 -11.78
CA GLN A 66 -69.65 69.75 -10.96
C GLN A 66 -68.87 68.50 -10.55
N CYS A 67 -68.19 67.81 -11.47
CA CYS A 67 -67.39 66.64 -11.10
C CYS A 67 -66.25 67.00 -10.14
N ARG A 68 -65.62 68.18 -10.33
CA ARG A 68 -64.57 68.65 -9.42
C ARG A 68 -65.14 68.97 -8.04
N THR A 69 -66.29 69.62 -7.98
CA THR A 69 -67.00 69.92 -6.73
C THR A 69 -67.43 68.66 -6.02
N VAL A 70 -67.99 67.66 -6.72
CA VAL A 70 -68.36 66.36 -6.14
C VAL A 70 -67.12 65.60 -5.65
N LEU A 71 -66.00 65.64 -6.36
CA LEU A 71 -64.74 65.03 -5.91
C LEU A 71 -64.14 65.77 -4.71
N GLU A 72 -64.22 67.10 -4.67
CA GLU A 72 -63.82 67.92 -3.53
C GLU A 72 -64.74 67.66 -2.33
N GLU A 73 -66.04 67.52 -2.53
CA GLU A 73 -67.02 67.12 -1.50
C GLU A 73 -66.75 65.72 -1.00
N ILE A 74 -66.55 64.72 -1.87
CA ILE A 74 -66.16 63.36 -1.47
C ILE A 74 -64.84 63.38 -0.71
N TRP A 75 -63.88 64.20 -1.12
CA TRP A 75 -62.60 64.33 -0.42
C TRP A 75 -62.78 65.00 0.96
N ILE A 76 -63.60 66.03 1.07
CA ILE A 76 -63.95 66.69 2.34
C ILE A 76 -64.72 65.72 3.23
N ASP A 77 -65.64 64.94 2.68
CA ASP A 77 -66.45 63.94 3.36
C ASP A 77 -65.56 62.77 3.82
N ILE A 78 -64.53 62.37 3.06
CA ILE A 78 -63.48 61.43 3.49
C ILE A 78 -62.59 62.03 4.60
N LYS A 79 -62.32 63.34 4.55
CA LYS A 79 -61.54 64.05 5.59
C LYS A 79 -62.33 64.27 6.88
N GLN A 80 -63.64 64.52 6.78
CA GLN A 80 -64.56 64.73 7.90
C GLN A 80 -65.07 63.39 8.47
N LYS A 81 -65.27 62.36 7.63
CA LYS A 81 -65.35 60.93 8.01
C LYS A 81 -63.97 60.30 8.18
N GLY A 82 -62.96 61.11 8.50
CA GLY A 82 -61.69 60.61 8.98
C GLY A 82 -61.97 59.75 10.20
N TYR A 83 -61.68 58.45 10.08
CA TYR A 83 -61.72 57.40 11.10
C TYR A 83 -62.10 57.88 12.50
N ASP A 84 -63.31 57.50 12.91
CA ASP A 84 -63.99 57.89 14.14
C ASP A 84 -63.06 57.94 15.35
N LYS A 85 -63.08 59.08 16.05
CA LYS A 85 -62.62 59.14 17.45
C LYS A 85 -63.33 58.09 18.30
N GLU A 86 -64.57 57.71 17.98
CA GLU A 86 -65.28 56.61 18.64
C GLU A 86 -64.67 55.24 18.35
N PHE A 87 -64.42 54.86 17.08
CA PHE A 87 -63.77 53.59 16.75
C PHE A 87 -62.35 53.50 17.31
N THR A 88 -61.61 54.61 17.28
CA THR A 88 -60.25 54.68 17.85
C THR A 88 -60.29 54.62 19.38
N SER A 89 -61.29 55.23 20.04
CA SER A 89 -61.45 55.15 21.49
C SER A 89 -61.98 53.79 21.96
N ASP A 90 -62.86 53.14 21.20
CA ASP A 90 -63.35 51.80 21.49
C ASP A 90 -62.28 50.75 21.21
N LEU A 91 -61.46 50.93 20.17
CA LEU A 91 -60.30 50.11 19.93
C LEU A 91 -59.23 50.35 21.02
N GLU A 92 -58.96 51.59 21.43
CA GLU A 92 -58.07 51.88 22.56
C GLU A 92 -58.61 51.32 23.88
N ASN A 93 -59.91 51.42 24.15
CA ASN A 93 -60.54 50.87 25.35
C ASN A 93 -60.52 49.34 25.32
N ASN A 94 -60.81 48.72 24.17
CA ASN A 94 -60.72 47.27 24.02
C ASN A 94 -59.27 46.79 24.10
N ILE A 95 -58.31 47.52 23.52
CA ILE A 95 -56.87 47.25 23.68
C ILE A 95 -56.47 47.41 25.14
N LYS A 96 -56.90 48.45 25.86
CA LYS A 96 -56.63 48.62 27.30
C LYS A 96 -57.24 47.51 28.13
N VAL A 97 -58.48 47.10 27.86
CA VAL A 97 -59.16 45.99 28.56
C VAL A 97 -58.48 44.66 28.24
N ILE A 98 -58.05 44.43 26.99
CA ILE A 98 -57.29 43.25 26.59
C ILE A 98 -55.90 43.28 27.22
N GLU A 99 -55.20 44.41 27.24
CA GLU A 99 -53.92 44.59 27.91
C GLU A 99 -54.05 44.38 29.41
N GLU A 100 -55.14 44.82 30.04
CA GLU A 100 -55.37 44.66 31.47
C GLU A 100 -55.80 43.23 31.82
N LYS A 101 -56.61 42.57 30.98
CA LYS A 101 -56.90 41.14 31.08
C LYS A 101 -55.66 40.29 30.80
N PHE A 102 -54.85 40.65 29.82
CA PHE A 102 -53.58 40.01 29.51
C PHE A 102 -52.59 40.23 30.65
N ARG A 103 -52.51 41.44 31.22
CA ARG A 103 -51.67 41.77 32.38
C ARG A 103 -52.16 41.09 33.66
N LYS A 104 -53.46 40.89 33.87
CA LYS A 104 -54.02 40.09 34.98
C LYS A 104 -53.83 38.58 34.78
N MET A 105 -53.96 38.07 33.55
CA MET A 105 -53.64 36.68 33.21
C MET A 105 -52.13 36.41 33.30
N THR A 106 -51.30 37.37 32.92
CA THR A 106 -49.83 37.24 32.92
C THR A 106 -49.18 37.72 34.20
N SER A 107 -49.84 38.48 35.09
CA SER A 107 -49.28 38.89 36.38
C SER A 107 -49.04 37.71 37.32
N GLY A 108 -49.80 36.62 37.15
CA GLY A 108 -49.52 35.33 37.79
C GLY A 108 -48.55 34.42 37.02
N ILE A 109 -48.15 34.77 35.80
CA ILE A 109 -47.30 33.94 34.92
C ILE A 109 -45.90 34.56 34.74
N SER A 110 -45.75 35.88 34.86
CA SER A 110 -44.47 36.59 34.69
C SER A 110 -43.63 36.65 35.97
N GLY A 111 -44.26 36.56 37.15
CA GLY A 111 -43.58 36.47 38.44
C GLY A 111 -43.04 35.07 38.74
N ASP A 112 -43.89 34.04 38.65
CA ASP A 112 -43.50 32.70 39.13
C ASP A 112 -42.98 31.78 38.00
N ASN A 113 -43.53 31.82 36.79
CA ASN A 113 -43.18 30.81 35.77
C ASN A 113 -41.97 31.15 34.85
N ARG A 114 -41.50 32.40 34.76
CA ARG A 114 -40.24 32.70 34.02
C ARG A 114 -39.00 32.49 34.89
N GLY A 115 -39.11 32.73 36.19
CA GLY A 115 -38.09 32.38 37.18
C GLY A 115 -37.96 30.87 37.28
N GLU A 116 -39.01 30.17 37.72
CA GLU A 116 -38.93 28.73 38.03
C GLU A 116 -38.74 27.81 36.81
N VAL A 117 -39.31 28.11 35.64
CA VAL A 117 -39.09 27.28 34.42
C VAL A 117 -37.71 27.57 33.79
N SER A 118 -37.19 28.80 33.88
CA SER A 118 -35.83 29.10 33.42
C SER A 118 -34.76 28.67 34.43
N GLU A 119 -35.04 28.75 35.72
CA GLU A 119 -34.23 28.19 36.80
C GLU A 119 -34.26 26.67 36.76
N GLY A 120 -35.42 26.03 36.58
CA GLY A 120 -35.52 24.57 36.43
C GLY A 120 -34.78 24.05 35.21
N ARG A 121 -34.84 24.76 34.06
CA ARG A 121 -34.01 24.44 32.89
C ARG A 121 -32.53 24.71 33.13
N ARG A 122 -32.17 25.86 33.72
CA ARG A 122 -30.77 26.18 34.07
C ARG A 122 -30.19 25.18 35.07
N GLU A 123 -30.95 24.79 36.07
CA GLU A 123 -30.61 23.83 37.10
C GLU A 123 -30.48 22.43 36.51
N TYR A 124 -31.39 22.04 35.60
CA TYR A 124 -31.28 20.81 34.82
C TYR A 124 -29.99 20.79 34.00
N TYR A 125 -29.70 21.83 33.21
CA TYR A 125 -28.46 21.91 32.42
C TYR A 125 -27.22 21.98 33.31
N ARG A 126 -27.28 22.72 34.43
CA ARG A 126 -26.19 22.83 35.41
C ARG A 126 -25.89 21.48 36.08
N LYS A 127 -26.91 20.68 36.41
CA LYS A 127 -26.76 19.34 36.98
C LYS A 127 -26.30 18.33 35.93
N ARG A 128 -26.96 18.30 34.77
CA ARG A 128 -26.66 17.36 33.69
C ARG A 128 -25.25 17.54 33.11
N TYR A 129 -24.81 18.79 32.98
CA TYR A 129 -23.49 19.15 32.42
C TYR A 129 -22.55 19.72 33.49
N ALA A 130 -22.76 19.40 34.77
CA ALA A 130 -21.96 19.89 35.89
C ALA A 130 -20.46 19.63 35.68
N LEU A 131 -20.12 18.43 35.21
CA LEU A 131 -18.75 18.04 34.90
C LEU A 131 -18.13 18.92 33.82
N LEU A 132 -18.86 19.20 32.73
CA LEU A 132 -18.38 20.05 31.66
C LEU A 132 -18.17 21.50 32.12
N PHE A 133 -19.02 22.03 32.99
CA PHE A 133 -18.86 23.39 33.49
C PHE A 133 -17.75 23.54 34.53
N ASN A 134 -17.43 22.48 35.29
CA ASN A 134 -16.36 22.46 36.27
C ASN A 134 -15.06 21.81 35.77
N ILE A 135 -15.02 21.40 34.50
CA ILE A 135 -13.98 20.59 33.87
C ILE A 135 -12.57 21.11 34.14
N LYS A 136 -12.36 22.43 34.05
CA LYS A 136 -11.04 23.04 34.25
C LYS A 136 -10.50 22.75 35.65
N SER A 137 -11.35 22.91 36.66
CA SER A 137 -10.98 22.63 38.05
C SER A 137 -10.79 21.14 38.31
N ASP A 138 -11.63 20.30 37.72
CA ASP A 138 -11.58 18.84 37.89
C ASP A 138 -10.33 18.24 37.23
N LEU A 139 -9.98 18.69 36.02
CA LEU A 139 -8.74 18.30 35.33
C LEU A 139 -7.51 18.76 36.11
N LYS A 140 -7.47 20.03 36.54
CA LYS A 140 -6.35 20.57 37.31
C LYS A 140 -6.08 19.80 38.61
N ARG A 141 -7.14 19.41 39.33
CA ARG A 141 -7.03 18.60 40.56
C ARG A 141 -6.52 17.19 40.31
N ASN A 142 -6.66 16.67 39.10
CA ASN A 142 -6.33 15.30 38.73
C ASN A 142 -5.12 15.21 37.78
N LEU A 143 -4.34 16.28 37.59
CA LEU A 143 -3.16 16.29 36.69
C LEU A 143 -2.17 15.14 36.93
N HIS A 144 -2.00 14.71 38.18
CA HIS A 144 -1.11 13.61 38.54
C HIS A 144 -1.83 12.25 38.69
N ASN A 145 -3.16 12.23 38.70
CA ASN A 145 -3.94 10.99 38.67
C ASN A 145 -4.35 10.70 37.22
N LEU A 146 -3.43 10.06 36.50
CA LEU A 146 -3.48 10.01 35.04
C LEU A 146 -4.75 9.35 34.49
N GLU A 147 -5.18 8.24 35.07
CA GLU A 147 -6.40 7.53 34.64
C GLU A 147 -7.64 8.38 34.90
N ARG A 148 -7.73 8.97 36.10
CA ARG A 148 -8.87 9.83 36.47
C ARG A 148 -8.95 11.08 35.60
N PHE A 149 -7.81 11.67 35.25
CA PHE A 149 -7.75 12.79 34.30
C PHE A 149 -8.37 12.41 32.96
N VAL A 150 -7.96 11.25 32.41
CA VAL A 150 -8.44 10.75 31.12
C VAL A 150 -9.95 10.46 31.16
N ASP A 151 -10.44 9.87 32.25
CA ASP A 151 -11.87 9.57 32.41
C ASP A 151 -12.71 10.85 32.45
N ILE A 152 -12.30 11.83 33.26
CA ILE A 152 -12.95 13.15 33.34
C ILE A 152 -12.95 13.81 31.96
N TYR A 153 -11.80 13.82 31.28
CA TYR A 153 -11.67 14.41 29.95
C TYR A 153 -12.61 13.77 28.93
N LYS A 154 -12.68 12.43 28.89
CA LYS A 154 -13.55 11.69 27.97
C LYS A 154 -15.04 11.90 28.26
N GLU A 155 -15.43 11.87 29.52
CA GLU A 155 -16.82 12.11 29.92
C GLU A 155 -17.25 13.52 29.55
N ALA A 156 -16.41 14.52 29.83
CA ALA A 156 -16.68 15.89 29.47
C ALA A 156 -16.64 16.13 27.95
N MET A 157 -15.78 15.43 27.20
CA MET A 157 -15.76 15.47 25.73
C MET A 157 -17.09 15.00 25.12
N LYS A 158 -17.68 13.93 25.65
CA LYS A 158 -19.01 13.46 25.21
C LYS A 158 -20.07 14.54 25.40
N MET A 159 -20.05 15.18 26.58
CA MET A 159 -20.95 16.29 26.90
C MET A 159 -20.72 17.52 26.01
N TYR A 160 -19.46 17.83 25.70
CA TYR A 160 -19.09 18.89 24.78
C TYR A 160 -19.63 18.64 23.37
N GLU A 161 -19.47 17.42 22.83
CA GLU A 161 -19.98 17.07 21.50
C GLU A 161 -21.51 17.19 21.38
N GLU A 162 -22.26 16.88 22.43
CA GLU A 162 -23.72 17.11 22.48
C GLU A 162 -24.10 18.59 22.32
N LEU A 163 -23.24 19.50 22.77
CA LEU A 163 -23.52 20.94 22.89
C LEU A 163 -22.59 21.81 22.04
N LYS A 164 -21.85 21.24 21.10
CA LYS A 164 -20.78 21.94 20.37
C LYS A 164 -21.23 23.16 19.56
N SER A 165 -22.53 23.29 19.26
CA SER A 165 -23.09 24.46 18.59
C SER A 165 -23.18 25.69 19.50
N SER A 166 -23.08 25.52 20.81
CA SER A 166 -23.14 26.61 21.78
C SER A 166 -21.79 27.33 21.90
N VAL A 167 -21.80 28.64 21.60
CA VAL A 167 -20.62 29.52 21.74
C VAL A 167 -20.08 29.53 23.17
N TYR A 168 -20.96 29.44 24.18
CA TYR A 168 -20.54 29.39 25.58
C TYR A 168 -19.79 28.09 25.90
N VAL A 169 -20.30 26.95 25.44
CA VAL A 169 -19.67 25.65 25.67
C VAL A 169 -18.34 25.54 24.94
N GLN A 170 -18.22 26.10 23.73
CA GLN A 170 -16.93 26.22 23.03
C GLN A 170 -15.91 27.03 23.85
N LYS A 171 -16.32 28.14 24.47
CA LYS A 171 -15.42 28.92 25.36
C LYS A 171 -14.98 28.11 26.57
N VAL A 172 -15.89 27.37 27.20
CA VAL A 172 -15.57 26.49 28.34
C VAL A 172 -14.59 25.40 27.91
N TRP A 173 -14.84 24.73 26.79
CA TRP A 173 -13.96 23.69 26.26
C TRP A 173 -12.57 24.24 25.91
N ASN A 174 -12.50 25.38 25.21
CA ASN A 174 -11.22 25.99 24.87
C ASN A 174 -10.42 26.46 26.10
N SER A 175 -11.09 26.70 27.23
CA SER A 175 -10.45 27.16 28.47
C SER A 175 -9.57 26.11 29.16
N ILE A 176 -9.69 24.83 28.78
CA ILE A 176 -8.91 23.70 29.35
C ILE A 176 -7.61 23.41 28.59
N HIS A 177 -7.30 24.22 27.56
CA HIS A 177 -6.15 23.99 26.70
C HIS A 177 -4.85 23.82 27.51
N ASP A 178 -4.66 24.67 28.52
CA ASP A 178 -3.45 24.65 29.36
C ASP A 178 -3.36 23.36 30.18
N GLU A 179 -4.42 22.97 30.89
CA GLU A 179 -4.45 21.73 31.68
C GLU A 179 -4.22 20.49 30.80
N ARG A 180 -4.75 20.50 29.57
CA ARG A 180 -4.51 19.45 28.60
C ARG A 180 -3.05 19.39 28.17
N CYS A 181 -2.46 20.53 27.79
CA CYS A 181 -1.07 20.60 27.38
C CYS A 181 -0.13 20.18 28.52
N GLU A 182 -0.42 20.60 29.75
CA GLU A 182 0.34 20.19 30.94
C GLU A 182 0.26 18.66 31.17
N PHE A 183 -0.92 18.06 31.05
CA PHE A 183 -1.08 16.60 31.12
C PHE A 183 -0.25 15.88 30.05
N LEU A 184 -0.33 16.32 28.79
CA LEU A 184 0.42 15.70 27.68
C LEU A 184 1.94 15.81 27.90
N GLU A 185 2.43 16.93 28.43
CA GLU A 185 3.83 17.10 28.80
C GLU A 185 4.26 16.22 29.99
N ILE A 186 3.40 16.01 30.99
CA ILE A 186 3.65 15.05 32.08
C ILE A 186 3.82 13.64 31.52
N ILE A 187 2.91 13.21 30.65
CA ILE A 187 2.96 11.90 30.00
C ILE A 187 4.24 11.77 29.17
N TYR A 188 4.58 12.79 28.39
CA TYR A 188 5.80 12.81 27.59
C TYR A 188 7.07 12.66 28.43
N LYS A 189 7.17 13.41 29.54
CA LYS A 189 8.28 13.30 30.49
C LYS A 189 8.37 11.92 31.15
N ASN A 190 7.24 11.30 31.46
CA ASN A 190 7.21 9.95 32.03
C ASN A 190 7.74 8.89 31.05
N ILE A 191 7.47 9.03 29.75
CA ILE A 191 8.02 8.14 28.72
C ILE A 191 9.53 8.36 28.55
N GLN A 192 9.98 9.62 28.58
CA GLN A 192 11.40 9.98 28.45
C GLN A 192 12.25 9.69 29.70
N ARG A 193 11.61 9.32 30.82
CA ARG A 193 12.33 9.03 32.07
C ARG A 193 13.36 7.91 31.85
N PRO A 194 14.59 8.03 32.37
CA PRO A 194 15.53 6.93 32.38
C PRO A 194 14.91 5.67 32.99
N ARG A 195 15.19 4.51 32.38
CA ARG A 195 14.64 3.20 32.79
C ARG A 195 13.12 3.03 32.65
N CYS A 196 12.43 3.90 31.89
CA CYS A 196 11.05 3.62 31.50
C CYS A 196 11.01 2.36 30.61
N SER A 197 10.37 1.31 31.12
CA SER A 197 10.20 0.06 30.38
C SER A 197 9.28 0.25 29.19
N PHE A 198 9.40 -0.63 28.20
CA PHE A 198 8.54 -0.56 27.02
C PHE A 198 7.04 -0.69 27.35
N HIS A 199 6.67 -1.51 28.34
CA HIS A 199 5.26 -1.64 28.77
C HIS A 199 4.74 -0.38 29.45
N GLU A 200 5.54 0.28 30.29
CA GLU A 200 5.19 1.59 30.86
C GLU A 200 5.04 2.64 29.76
N ALA A 201 5.98 2.69 28.81
CA ALA A 201 5.93 3.62 27.69
C ALA A 201 4.65 3.45 26.85
N LEU A 202 4.25 2.20 26.58
CA LEU A 202 2.99 1.89 25.90
C LEU A 202 1.77 2.33 26.69
N TYR A 203 1.75 2.10 28.00
CA TYR A 203 0.66 2.54 28.87
C TYR A 203 0.49 4.07 28.80
N TYR A 204 1.57 4.81 28.96
CA TYR A 204 1.57 6.27 28.85
C TYR A 204 1.18 6.75 27.46
N PHE A 205 1.66 6.09 26.41
CA PHE A 205 1.27 6.36 25.03
C PHE A 205 -0.24 6.20 24.81
N ASP A 206 -0.83 5.12 25.32
CA ASP A 206 -2.27 4.87 25.20
C ASP A 206 -3.10 5.93 25.96
N LEU A 207 -2.59 6.48 27.08
CA LEU A 207 -3.21 7.61 27.77
C LEU A 207 -3.07 8.92 26.98
N TYR A 208 -1.91 9.18 26.37
CA TYR A 208 -1.64 10.36 25.56
C TYR A 208 -2.68 10.51 24.44
N PHE A 209 -2.89 9.44 23.64
CA PHE A 209 -3.79 9.46 22.50
C PHE A 209 -5.28 9.48 22.86
N LYS A 210 -5.63 9.22 24.13
CA LYS A 210 -7.01 9.41 24.62
C LYS A 210 -7.35 10.89 24.84
N VAL A 211 -6.35 11.75 24.97
CA VAL A 211 -6.50 13.18 25.31
C VAL A 211 -6.04 14.12 24.19
N CYS A 212 -5.07 13.69 23.37
CA CYS A 212 -4.57 14.51 22.27
C CYS A 212 -5.65 14.75 21.19
N GLU A 213 -5.76 16.00 20.71
CA GLU A 213 -6.67 16.38 19.63
C GLU A 213 -6.24 15.80 18.27
N HIS A 214 -4.92 15.74 18.03
CA HIS A 214 -4.35 15.30 16.78
C HIS A 214 -3.78 13.89 16.91
N LYS A 215 -4.57 12.89 16.51
CA LYS A 215 -4.17 11.47 16.49
C LYS A 215 -2.99 11.15 15.56
N SER A 216 -2.45 12.13 14.85
CA SER A 216 -1.29 12.03 13.95
C SER A 216 -0.02 12.67 14.52
N GLU A 217 0.02 13.02 15.80
CA GLU A 217 1.17 13.71 16.39
C GLU A 217 2.44 12.86 16.30
N HIS A 218 3.37 13.29 15.43
CA HIS A 218 4.55 12.50 15.08
C HIS A 218 5.57 12.41 16.21
N LYS A 219 5.64 13.45 17.06
CA LYS A 219 6.61 13.57 18.16
C LYS A 219 6.47 12.41 19.14
N ILE A 220 5.27 12.16 19.65
CA ILE A 220 5.01 11.09 20.63
C ILE A 220 5.19 9.69 20.02
N MET A 221 4.81 9.49 18.75
CA MET A 221 5.04 8.23 18.04
C MET A 221 6.53 7.94 17.86
N ASN A 222 7.32 8.98 17.56
CA ASN A 222 8.77 8.85 17.49
C ASN A 222 9.38 8.53 18.87
N THR A 223 8.89 9.13 19.94
CA THR A 223 9.34 8.80 21.31
C THR A 223 9.07 7.34 21.65
N LEU A 224 7.90 6.80 21.29
CA LEU A 224 7.61 5.38 21.48
C LEU A 224 8.55 4.48 20.65
N LEU A 225 8.85 4.87 19.40
CA LEU A 225 9.82 4.18 18.57
C LEU A 225 11.23 4.19 19.18
N VAL A 226 11.68 5.32 19.70
CA VAL A 226 12.99 5.42 20.37
C VAL A 226 13.03 4.52 21.60
N ASN A 227 11.99 4.54 22.43
CA ASN A 227 11.90 3.66 23.60
C ASN A 227 11.95 2.17 23.19
N PHE A 228 11.26 1.78 22.12
CA PHE A 228 11.37 0.43 21.55
C PHE A 228 12.79 0.08 21.10
N LYS A 229 13.47 0.99 20.40
CA LYS A 229 14.84 0.77 19.95
C LYS A 229 15.78 0.55 21.13
N GLU A 230 15.70 1.41 22.16
CA GLU A 230 16.54 1.29 23.35
C GLU A 230 16.28 -0.01 24.13
N ASN A 231 15.00 -0.39 24.31
CA ASN A 231 14.66 -1.65 24.98
C ASN A 231 15.10 -2.88 24.15
N SER A 232 15.00 -2.81 22.83
CA SER A 232 15.45 -3.90 21.95
C SER A 232 16.97 -4.06 22.01
N VAL A 233 17.73 -2.96 22.01
CA VAL A 233 19.20 -3.01 22.18
C VAL A 233 19.59 -3.62 23.52
N LYS A 234 18.95 -3.22 24.62
CA LYS A 234 19.20 -3.83 25.94
C LYS A 234 18.88 -5.32 25.97
N ASN A 235 17.77 -5.74 25.34
CA ASN A 235 17.43 -7.15 25.22
C ASN A 235 18.47 -7.91 24.40
N LEU A 236 19.02 -7.30 23.33
CA LEU A 236 20.11 -7.89 22.55
C LEU A 236 21.41 -8.00 23.36
N GLU A 237 21.74 -7.02 24.19
CA GLU A 237 22.91 -7.09 25.08
C GLU A 237 22.79 -8.26 26.09
N LEU A 238 21.57 -8.61 26.50
CA LEU A 238 21.28 -9.73 27.39
C LEU A 238 20.98 -11.04 26.66
N SER A 239 21.07 -11.06 25.32
CA SER A 239 20.65 -12.21 24.50
C SER A 239 21.46 -13.49 24.73
N TYR A 240 22.68 -13.37 25.26
CA TYR A 240 23.54 -14.52 25.60
C TYR A 240 22.92 -15.46 26.67
N LEU A 241 21.86 -15.03 27.37
CA LEU A 241 21.15 -15.84 28.35
C LEU A 241 20.08 -16.74 27.71
N ASP A 242 19.28 -16.20 26.79
CA ASP A 242 18.28 -16.93 25.99
C ASP A 242 17.91 -16.10 24.75
N GLU A 243 18.43 -16.47 23.58
CA GLU A 243 18.15 -15.73 22.34
C GLU A 243 16.71 -15.93 21.84
N GLY A 244 16.09 -17.07 22.15
CA GLY A 244 14.72 -17.36 21.76
C GLY A 244 13.72 -16.48 22.52
N GLU A 245 13.90 -16.34 23.82
CA GLU A 245 13.14 -15.42 24.66
C GLU A 245 13.38 -13.96 24.25
N CYS A 246 14.64 -13.58 24.01
CA CYS A 246 14.99 -12.24 23.52
C CYS A 246 14.23 -11.87 22.24
N LEU A 247 14.27 -12.74 21.22
CA LEU A 247 13.55 -12.50 19.97
C LEU A 247 12.03 -12.50 20.15
N ASN A 248 11.48 -13.32 21.05
CA ASN A 248 10.05 -13.30 21.37
C ASN A 248 9.65 -11.97 22.00
N GLU A 249 10.45 -11.43 22.91
CA GLU A 249 10.19 -10.14 23.55
C GLU A 249 10.25 -8.98 22.55
N ILE A 250 11.33 -8.92 21.75
CA ILE A 250 11.50 -7.91 20.69
C ILE A 250 10.33 -7.97 19.71
N THR A 251 9.93 -9.18 19.30
CA THR A 251 8.78 -9.40 18.42
C THR A 251 7.48 -8.92 19.07
N ARG A 252 7.23 -9.26 20.33
CA ARG A 252 6.03 -8.83 21.06
C ARG A 252 5.96 -7.30 21.13
N HIS A 253 7.09 -6.66 21.42
CA HIS A 253 7.19 -5.21 21.47
C HIS A 253 6.90 -4.58 20.10
N TYR A 254 7.58 -5.07 19.05
CA TYR A 254 7.38 -4.63 17.68
C TYR A 254 5.91 -4.68 17.26
N LEU A 255 5.24 -5.83 17.43
CA LEU A 255 3.84 -6.02 17.03
C LEU A 255 2.90 -5.04 17.75
N LYS A 256 3.14 -4.77 19.04
CA LYS A 256 2.33 -3.80 19.82
C LYS A 256 2.44 -2.38 19.28
N ILE A 257 3.60 -1.97 18.75
CA ILE A 257 3.82 -0.61 18.20
C ILE A 257 3.21 -0.49 16.83
N MET A 258 3.40 -1.50 15.97
CA MET A 258 2.98 -1.43 14.57
C MET A 258 1.48 -1.14 14.43
N GLY A 259 0.63 -1.66 15.34
CA GLY A 259 -0.80 -1.36 15.35
C GLY A 259 -1.21 0.02 15.87
N ARG A 260 -0.26 0.85 16.35
CA ARG A 260 -0.52 2.11 17.06
C ARG A 260 0.05 3.35 16.38
N VAL A 261 0.94 3.18 15.41
CA VAL A 261 1.72 4.27 14.82
C VAL A 261 1.45 4.43 13.32
N ASN A 262 1.73 5.61 12.78
CA ASN A 262 1.57 5.89 11.36
C ASN A 262 2.59 5.13 10.49
N GLY A 263 2.34 5.06 9.17
CA GLY A 263 3.16 4.32 8.22
C GLY A 263 4.65 4.68 8.22
N LYS A 264 5.01 5.96 8.41
CA LYS A 264 6.43 6.38 8.46
C LYS A 264 7.16 5.77 9.66
N ILE A 265 6.53 5.76 10.83
CA ILE A 265 7.09 5.14 12.04
C ILE A 265 7.06 3.61 11.92
N GLN A 266 6.03 3.04 11.28
CA GLN A 266 5.99 1.59 11.01
C GLN A 266 7.20 1.14 10.16
N ILE A 267 7.55 1.88 9.10
CA ILE A 267 8.72 1.59 8.26
C ILE A 267 10.00 1.58 9.10
N GLN A 268 10.27 2.66 9.84
CA GLN A 268 11.48 2.77 10.66
C GLN A 268 11.55 1.73 11.80
N GLY A 269 10.40 1.37 12.37
CA GLY A 269 10.30 0.29 13.35
C GLY A 269 10.57 -1.07 12.74
N THR A 270 10.12 -1.29 11.49
CA THR A 270 10.37 -2.52 10.73
C THR A 270 11.84 -2.67 10.40
N ASP A 271 12.50 -1.61 9.93
CA ASP A 271 13.94 -1.62 9.66
C ASP A 271 14.73 -2.03 10.91
N HIS A 272 14.45 -1.40 12.05
CA HIS A 272 15.12 -1.74 13.30
C HIS A 272 14.81 -3.15 13.80
N TYR A 273 13.55 -3.59 13.67
CA TYR A 273 13.15 -4.93 14.06
C TYR A 273 13.95 -5.98 13.29
N PHE A 274 14.04 -5.87 11.96
CA PHE A 274 14.81 -6.80 11.16
C PHE A 274 16.31 -6.72 11.46
N GLN A 275 16.88 -5.54 11.71
CA GLN A 275 18.27 -5.43 12.19
C GLN A 275 18.51 -6.23 13.49
N CYS A 276 17.54 -6.24 14.41
CA CYS A 276 17.65 -7.04 15.63
C CYS A 276 17.53 -8.54 15.35
N ILE A 277 16.57 -8.94 14.51
CA ILE A 277 16.40 -10.35 14.10
C ILE A 277 17.69 -10.87 13.48
N GLU A 278 18.25 -10.13 12.51
CA GLU A 278 19.43 -10.53 11.74
C GLU A 278 20.66 -10.77 12.61
N ARG A 279 20.87 -9.94 13.64
CA ARG A 279 21.99 -10.09 14.58
C ARG A 279 22.01 -11.44 15.30
N ILE A 280 20.83 -11.97 15.61
CA ILE A 280 20.71 -13.27 16.27
C ILE A 280 20.64 -14.38 15.23
N LEU A 281 19.81 -14.20 14.21
CA LEU A 281 19.42 -15.27 13.30
C LEU A 281 20.59 -15.80 12.45
N TYR A 282 21.50 -14.92 11.99
CA TYR A 282 22.66 -15.33 11.17
C TYR A 282 23.78 -16.02 11.98
N ALA A 283 23.76 -15.93 13.31
CA ALA A 283 24.74 -16.58 14.17
C ALA A 283 24.28 -17.96 14.67
N LYS A 284 23.13 -18.45 14.20
CA LYS A 284 22.46 -19.64 14.75
C LYS A 284 22.31 -20.76 13.72
N GLU A 285 21.99 -21.92 14.24
CA GLU A 285 21.76 -23.12 13.44
C GLU A 285 20.53 -22.99 12.54
N LEU A 286 20.55 -23.74 11.44
CA LEU A 286 19.54 -23.73 10.41
C LEU A 286 18.12 -24.00 10.94
N LEU A 287 17.96 -24.92 11.91
CA LEU A 287 16.67 -25.22 12.54
C LEU A 287 16.07 -23.99 13.24
N PHE A 288 16.89 -23.24 13.96
CA PHE A 288 16.47 -22.02 14.64
C PHE A 288 16.01 -20.97 13.64
N ALA A 289 16.80 -20.75 12.57
CA ALA A 289 16.45 -19.81 11.50
C ALA A 289 15.10 -20.16 10.84
N LYS A 290 14.83 -21.45 10.57
CA LYS A 290 13.54 -21.90 10.00
C LYS A 290 12.35 -21.60 10.89
N ILE A 291 12.45 -21.91 12.18
CA ILE A 291 11.36 -21.64 13.14
C ILE A 291 11.04 -20.14 13.14
N TRP A 292 12.07 -19.30 13.16
CA TRP A 292 11.90 -17.85 13.16
C TRP A 292 11.38 -17.28 11.85
N ILE A 293 11.85 -17.76 10.69
CA ILE A 293 11.31 -17.35 9.39
C ILE A 293 9.81 -17.69 9.29
N LYS A 294 9.38 -18.85 9.82
CA LYS A 294 7.94 -19.19 9.89
C LYS A 294 7.17 -18.20 10.75
N LYS A 295 7.67 -17.86 11.94
CA LYS A 295 7.06 -16.85 12.82
C LYS A 295 6.96 -15.48 12.14
N LEU A 296 8.01 -15.01 11.47
CA LEU A 296 8.02 -13.72 10.75
C LEU A 296 6.94 -13.68 9.66
N ARG A 297 6.75 -14.78 8.93
CA ARG A 297 5.69 -14.90 7.93
C ARG A 297 4.29 -14.79 8.54
N GLU A 298 4.10 -15.29 9.76
CA GLU A 298 2.84 -15.22 10.49
C GLU A 298 2.59 -13.83 11.10
N ASN A 299 3.64 -13.17 11.59
CA ASN A 299 3.58 -11.84 12.19
C ASN A 299 2.93 -10.78 11.28
N VAL A 300 3.14 -10.88 9.96
CA VAL A 300 2.51 -10.00 8.97
C VAL A 300 0.97 -10.01 9.08
N LYS A 301 0.39 -11.13 9.51
CA LYS A 301 -1.07 -11.30 9.65
C LYS A 301 -1.60 -10.75 10.96
N MET A 302 -0.74 -10.53 11.96
CA MET A 302 -1.15 -10.11 13.30
C MET A 302 -1.34 -8.60 13.44
N VAL A 303 -0.89 -7.80 12.48
CA VAL A 303 -0.91 -6.34 12.57
C VAL A 303 -1.40 -5.69 11.28
N GLN A 304 -2.11 -4.58 11.42
CA GLN A 304 -2.53 -3.74 10.31
C GLN A 304 -1.41 -2.79 9.88
N PHE A 305 -0.60 -3.22 8.93
CA PHE A 305 0.41 -2.39 8.28
C PHE A 305 -0.20 -1.40 7.29
N SER A 306 0.40 -0.22 7.15
CA SER A 306 0.22 0.60 5.94
C SER A 306 0.74 -0.16 4.72
N SER A 307 0.26 0.20 3.53
CA SER A 307 0.69 -0.43 2.28
C SER A 307 2.22 -0.40 2.11
N ASP A 308 2.83 0.76 2.33
CA ASP A 308 4.29 0.94 2.21
C ASP A 308 5.06 0.15 3.26
N ALA A 309 4.61 0.17 4.52
CA ALA A 309 5.26 -0.58 5.59
C ALA A 309 5.18 -2.09 5.36
N ARG A 310 4.08 -2.57 4.78
CA ARG A 310 3.94 -3.98 4.41
C ARG A 310 4.92 -4.39 3.31
N ILE A 311 5.12 -3.54 2.31
CA ILE A 311 6.11 -3.79 1.24
C ILE A 311 7.52 -3.87 1.84
N VAL A 312 7.88 -2.92 2.72
CA VAL A 312 9.18 -2.91 3.41
C VAL A 312 9.37 -4.18 4.24
N TYR A 313 8.35 -4.59 5.00
CA TYR A 313 8.40 -5.84 5.79
C TYR A 313 8.69 -7.06 4.91
N LEU A 314 7.93 -7.21 3.81
CA LEU A 314 8.08 -8.36 2.92
C LEU A 314 9.43 -8.34 2.20
N SER A 315 9.94 -7.17 1.88
CA SER A 315 11.29 -6.99 1.33
C SER A 315 12.37 -7.48 2.31
N HIS A 316 12.32 -7.05 3.57
CA HIS A 316 13.25 -7.52 4.59
C HIS A 316 13.12 -9.02 4.86
N LEU A 317 11.89 -9.55 4.94
CA LEU A 317 11.68 -10.99 5.10
C LEU A 317 12.29 -11.79 3.95
N LYS A 318 12.15 -11.29 2.71
CA LYS A 318 12.78 -11.91 1.54
C LYS A 318 14.31 -11.88 1.67
N ASN A 319 14.89 -10.73 2.03
CA ASN A 319 16.35 -10.61 2.20
C ASN A 319 16.89 -11.55 3.28
N VAL A 320 16.21 -11.66 4.42
CA VAL A 320 16.59 -12.60 5.49
C VAL A 320 16.60 -14.03 4.98
N LYS A 321 15.55 -14.46 4.27
CA LYS A 321 15.49 -15.81 3.69
C LYS A 321 16.63 -16.05 2.70
N THR A 322 16.82 -15.13 1.76
CA THR A 322 17.87 -15.19 0.75
C THR A 322 19.24 -15.35 1.41
N LYS A 323 19.54 -14.53 2.42
CA LYS A 323 20.84 -14.59 3.10
C LYS A 323 21.05 -15.88 3.89
N VAL A 324 20.03 -16.39 4.60
CA VAL A 324 20.14 -17.69 5.27
C VAL A 324 20.36 -18.82 4.24
N ILE A 325 19.72 -18.75 3.07
CA ILE A 325 19.96 -19.71 1.99
C ILE A 325 21.42 -19.60 1.52
N ASP A 326 21.89 -18.39 1.20
CA ASP A 326 23.27 -18.16 0.77
C ASP A 326 24.29 -18.71 1.79
N ASP A 327 24.13 -18.36 3.07
CA ASP A 327 25.03 -18.78 4.15
C ASP A 327 25.08 -20.31 4.30
N GLU A 328 23.96 -21.03 4.13
CA GLU A 328 23.95 -22.50 4.19
C GLU A 328 24.56 -23.15 2.95
N PHE A 329 24.33 -22.59 1.75
CA PHE A 329 24.94 -23.09 0.52
C PHE A 329 26.46 -22.84 0.49
N GLU A 330 26.96 -21.81 1.16
CA GLU A 330 28.40 -21.55 1.34
C GLU A 330 29.08 -22.53 2.31
N LYS A 331 28.33 -23.10 3.26
CA LYS A 331 28.86 -24.10 4.21
C LYS A 331 29.07 -25.48 3.58
N ILE A 332 28.49 -25.74 2.41
CA ILE A 332 28.68 -27.02 1.74
C ILE A 332 30.13 -27.08 1.22
N PRO A 333 30.96 -28.01 1.70
CA PRO A 333 32.40 -28.00 1.42
C PRO A 333 32.69 -28.25 -0.08
N ALA A 334 33.92 -27.88 -0.48
CA ALA A 334 34.45 -28.29 -1.77
C ALA A 334 34.49 -29.82 -1.87
N VAL A 335 34.13 -30.34 -3.04
CA VAL A 335 33.91 -31.77 -3.25
C VAL A 335 35.09 -32.43 -3.94
N THR A 336 35.37 -33.67 -3.54
CA THR A 336 36.15 -34.61 -4.33
C THR A 336 35.20 -35.62 -4.97
N ILE A 337 35.70 -36.49 -5.84
CA ILE A 337 34.90 -37.58 -6.42
C ILE A 337 34.25 -38.45 -5.36
N ASP A 338 35.02 -38.79 -4.31
CA ASP A 338 34.57 -39.67 -3.25
C ASP A 338 33.46 -39.02 -2.39
N THR A 339 33.45 -37.69 -2.27
CA THR A 339 32.47 -36.95 -1.45
C THR A 339 31.34 -36.32 -2.25
N PHE A 340 31.34 -36.44 -3.58
CA PHE A 340 30.35 -35.80 -4.45
C PHE A 340 28.92 -36.26 -4.16
N GLY A 341 28.71 -37.57 -3.98
CA GLY A 341 27.39 -38.14 -3.70
C GLY A 341 26.82 -37.62 -2.37
N ASP A 342 27.65 -37.56 -1.33
CA ASP A 342 27.26 -37.03 -0.02
C ASP A 342 26.92 -35.54 -0.09
N ALA A 343 27.67 -34.75 -0.87
CA ALA A 343 27.38 -33.35 -1.08
C ALA A 343 26.06 -33.12 -1.84
N MET A 344 25.76 -33.92 -2.87
CA MET A 344 24.46 -33.84 -3.56
C MET A 344 23.29 -34.18 -2.63
N LYS A 345 23.47 -35.17 -1.74
CA LYS A 345 22.47 -35.51 -0.72
C LYS A 345 22.29 -34.39 0.30
N HIS A 346 23.38 -33.76 0.75
CA HIS A 346 23.31 -32.62 1.66
C HIS A 346 22.63 -31.40 1.02
N LEU A 347 22.90 -31.15 -0.27
CA LEU A 347 22.19 -30.14 -1.06
C LEU A 347 20.69 -30.43 -1.13
N GLU A 348 20.31 -31.69 -1.33
CA GLU A 348 18.91 -32.10 -1.35
C GLU A 348 18.22 -31.86 0.01
N ASP A 349 18.89 -32.18 1.11
CA ASP A 349 18.41 -31.91 2.47
C ASP A 349 18.19 -30.40 2.68
N ILE A 350 19.17 -29.57 2.30
CA ILE A 350 19.08 -28.09 2.35
C ILE A 350 17.90 -27.60 1.51
N PHE A 351 17.74 -28.11 0.29
CA PHE A 351 16.65 -27.72 -0.60
C PHE A 351 15.28 -27.97 0.03
N TYR A 352 15.04 -29.19 0.51
CA TYR A 352 13.77 -29.53 1.17
C TYR A 352 13.56 -28.76 2.47
N PHE A 353 14.64 -28.47 3.17
CA PHE A 353 14.57 -27.67 4.39
C PHE A 353 13.99 -26.27 4.10
N PHE A 354 14.45 -25.61 3.03
CA PHE A 354 13.99 -24.28 2.62
C PHE A 354 12.68 -24.28 1.83
N ALA A 355 12.37 -25.34 1.07
CA ALA A 355 11.19 -25.42 0.22
C ALA A 355 9.85 -25.17 0.96
N ASP A 356 9.80 -25.42 2.26
CA ASP A 356 8.64 -25.23 3.15
C ASP A 356 8.49 -23.77 3.66
N ILE A 357 9.57 -22.98 3.66
CA ILE A 357 9.57 -21.60 4.19
C ILE A 357 9.58 -20.52 3.11
N ILE A 358 10.03 -20.85 1.90
CA ILE A 358 10.00 -19.95 0.75
C ILE A 358 8.62 -19.92 0.07
N SER A 359 8.28 -18.79 -0.54
CA SER A 359 7.07 -18.64 -1.35
C SER A 359 7.21 -19.33 -2.72
N LYS A 360 6.12 -19.43 -3.48
CA LYS A 360 6.17 -20.00 -4.84
C LYS A 360 7.07 -19.16 -5.76
N GLU A 361 7.05 -17.85 -5.59
CA GLU A 361 7.86 -16.90 -6.37
C GLU A 361 9.34 -17.00 -5.99
N GLU A 362 9.65 -17.29 -4.72
CA GLU A 362 11.02 -17.45 -4.21
C GLU A 362 11.67 -18.78 -4.61
N LYS A 363 10.89 -19.79 -5.04
CA LYS A 363 11.42 -21.10 -5.48
C LYS A 363 12.42 -20.99 -6.61
N GLY A 364 12.25 -20.05 -7.54
CA GLY A 364 13.20 -19.86 -8.64
C GLY A 364 14.61 -19.53 -8.14
N TYR A 365 14.72 -18.71 -7.09
CA TYR A 365 16.01 -18.37 -6.49
C TYR A 365 16.69 -19.60 -5.85
N LEU A 366 15.93 -20.44 -5.12
CA LEU A 366 16.48 -21.66 -4.52
C LEU A 366 16.97 -22.64 -5.60
N LYS A 367 16.24 -22.79 -6.70
CA LYS A 367 16.68 -23.64 -7.83
C LYS A 367 17.95 -23.10 -8.50
N ASN A 368 18.04 -21.78 -8.69
CA ASN A 368 19.26 -21.16 -9.22
C ASN A 368 20.47 -21.42 -8.32
N LYS A 369 20.29 -21.39 -6.99
CA LYS A 369 21.35 -21.73 -6.03
C LYS A 369 21.79 -23.19 -6.11
N VAL A 370 20.85 -24.11 -6.35
CA VAL A 370 21.18 -25.52 -6.63
C VAL A 370 22.04 -25.62 -7.89
N LEU A 371 21.62 -25.01 -9.00
CA LEU A 371 22.37 -25.03 -10.25
C LEU A 371 23.77 -24.41 -10.10
N GLU A 372 23.88 -23.26 -9.42
CA GLU A 372 25.14 -22.59 -9.13
C GLU A 372 26.08 -23.48 -8.32
N TYR A 373 25.58 -24.13 -7.26
CA TYR A 373 26.39 -25.03 -6.45
C TYR A 373 26.86 -26.26 -7.23
N VAL A 374 25.97 -26.88 -8.01
CA VAL A 374 26.31 -28.04 -8.84
C VAL A 374 27.36 -27.67 -9.89
N GLY A 375 27.24 -26.49 -10.51
CA GLY A 375 28.26 -25.94 -11.40
C GLY A 375 29.62 -25.75 -10.73
N ARG A 376 29.65 -25.17 -9.52
CA ARG A 376 30.89 -25.02 -8.73
C ARG A 376 31.52 -26.36 -8.34
N CYS A 377 30.70 -27.32 -7.92
CA CYS A 377 31.17 -28.68 -7.63
C CYS A 377 31.79 -29.31 -8.85
N TYR A 378 31.13 -29.15 -9.99
CA TYR A 378 31.59 -29.64 -11.26
C TYR A 378 32.98 -29.07 -11.63
N ASP A 379 33.18 -27.75 -11.53
CA ASP A 379 34.45 -27.10 -11.88
C ASP A 379 35.61 -27.49 -10.95
N SER A 380 35.32 -27.95 -9.73
CA SER A 380 36.31 -28.29 -8.70
C SER A 380 36.74 -29.76 -8.69
N ILE A 381 36.04 -30.64 -9.42
CA ILE A 381 36.36 -32.07 -9.44
C ILE A 381 37.48 -32.39 -10.42
N GLU A 382 38.60 -32.87 -9.88
CA GLU A 382 39.65 -33.53 -10.66
C GLU A 382 39.31 -35.00 -10.89
N LEU A 383 38.90 -35.34 -12.11
CA LEU A 383 38.70 -36.72 -12.56
C LEU A 383 40.01 -37.50 -12.50
N LYS A 384 40.06 -38.55 -11.68
CA LYS A 384 41.22 -39.46 -11.57
C LYS A 384 41.10 -40.64 -12.53
N LYS A 385 39.87 -41.10 -12.75
CA LYS A 385 39.50 -42.18 -13.68
C LYS A 385 38.23 -41.78 -14.43
N PHE A 386 38.02 -42.35 -15.60
CA PHE A 386 36.84 -42.01 -16.38
C PHE A 386 35.53 -42.60 -15.82
N SER A 387 35.58 -43.68 -15.03
CA SER A 387 34.42 -44.17 -14.25
C SER A 387 33.86 -43.12 -13.30
N ASP A 388 34.70 -42.15 -12.89
CA ASP A 388 34.32 -41.07 -11.99
C ASP A 388 33.36 -40.09 -12.69
N LEU A 389 33.48 -39.94 -14.02
CA LEU A 389 32.59 -39.11 -14.84
C LEU A 389 31.16 -39.67 -14.82
N GLU A 390 30.99 -40.97 -15.01
CA GLU A 390 29.68 -41.62 -14.99
C GLU A 390 29.02 -41.51 -13.61
N ALA A 391 29.80 -41.70 -12.54
CA ALA A 391 29.32 -41.53 -11.18
C ALA A 391 28.86 -40.10 -10.89
N VAL A 392 29.63 -39.10 -11.30
CA VAL A 392 29.29 -37.67 -11.16
C VAL A 392 28.01 -37.34 -11.95
N ILE A 393 27.93 -37.73 -13.22
CA ILE A 393 26.74 -37.47 -14.06
C ILE A 393 25.49 -38.13 -13.46
N LYS A 394 25.60 -39.36 -12.96
CA LYS A 394 24.48 -40.07 -12.33
C LYS A 394 23.98 -39.32 -11.09
N ASN A 395 24.87 -38.83 -10.25
CA ASN A 395 24.52 -38.04 -9.06
C ASN A 395 23.89 -36.69 -9.43
N ILE A 396 24.40 -36.01 -10.47
CA ILE A 396 23.81 -34.77 -10.99
C ILE A 396 22.42 -35.02 -11.60
N HIS A 397 22.22 -36.13 -12.32
CA HIS A 397 20.88 -36.51 -12.78
C HIS A 397 19.93 -36.79 -11.61
N GLY A 398 20.48 -37.32 -10.51
CA GLY A 398 19.76 -37.58 -9.27
C GLY A 398 19.06 -36.36 -8.69
N ILE A 399 19.58 -35.13 -8.87
CA ILE A 399 18.98 -33.90 -8.32
C ILE A 399 17.92 -33.25 -9.24
N ARG A 400 17.63 -33.85 -10.41
CA ARG A 400 16.70 -33.27 -11.40
C ARG A 400 15.32 -32.97 -10.81
N HIS A 401 14.84 -33.82 -9.91
CA HIS A 401 13.52 -33.69 -9.28
C HIS A 401 13.39 -32.41 -8.44
N LEU A 402 14.49 -31.83 -7.97
CA LEU A 402 14.49 -30.55 -7.23
C LEU A 402 14.18 -29.36 -8.15
N LEU A 403 14.56 -29.46 -9.43
CA LEU A 403 14.43 -28.38 -10.41
C LEU A 403 13.06 -28.37 -11.08
N GLY A 404 12.37 -29.50 -11.15
CA GLY A 404 10.97 -29.58 -11.58
C GLY A 404 10.71 -30.68 -12.61
N VAL A 405 9.71 -30.44 -13.46
CA VAL A 405 9.34 -31.37 -14.53
C VAL A 405 10.40 -31.38 -15.64
N PRO A 406 10.52 -32.49 -16.41
CA PRO A 406 11.55 -32.66 -17.44
C PRO A 406 11.61 -31.53 -18.48
N GLU A 407 10.47 -30.91 -18.84
CA GLU A 407 10.44 -29.84 -19.84
C GLU A 407 10.74 -28.44 -19.27
N SER A 408 10.94 -28.32 -17.96
CA SER A 408 11.25 -27.04 -17.30
C SER A 408 12.58 -26.46 -17.76
N GLU A 409 12.68 -25.12 -17.81
CA GLU A 409 13.91 -24.44 -18.23
C GLU A 409 15.09 -24.78 -17.30
N ASP A 410 14.85 -24.83 -15.99
CA ASP A 410 15.86 -25.21 -14.99
C ASP A 410 16.47 -26.61 -15.28
N VAL A 411 15.65 -27.57 -15.71
CA VAL A 411 16.11 -28.93 -16.08
C VAL A 411 16.86 -28.93 -17.41
N LYS A 412 16.46 -28.11 -18.39
CA LYS A 412 17.21 -27.95 -19.63
C LYS A 412 18.59 -27.35 -19.37
N ASP A 413 18.68 -26.37 -18.46
CA ASP A 413 19.93 -25.77 -18.04
C ASP A 413 20.85 -26.81 -17.38
N LEU A 414 20.31 -27.67 -16.51
CA LEU A 414 21.04 -28.80 -15.95
C LEU A 414 21.60 -29.72 -17.05
N TYR A 415 20.78 -30.12 -18.03
CA TYR A 415 21.23 -30.97 -19.14
C TYR A 415 22.26 -30.29 -20.04
N LYS A 416 22.12 -28.99 -20.28
CA LYS A 416 23.11 -28.21 -21.02
C LYS A 416 24.44 -28.19 -20.28
N MET A 417 24.42 -28.05 -18.95
CA MET A 417 25.62 -28.12 -18.11
C MET A 417 26.29 -29.49 -18.17
N ILE A 418 25.51 -30.58 -18.05
CA ILE A 418 26.02 -31.96 -18.21
C ILE A 418 26.66 -32.17 -19.59
N ASN A 419 25.98 -31.76 -20.67
CA ASN A 419 26.50 -31.89 -22.02
C ASN A 419 27.79 -31.10 -22.23
N ASN A 420 27.85 -29.86 -21.73
CA ASN A 420 29.07 -29.04 -21.80
C ASN A 420 30.23 -29.70 -21.05
N TYR A 421 29.97 -30.34 -19.91
CA TYR A 421 30.98 -31.08 -19.19
C TYR A 421 31.52 -32.25 -20.01
N MET A 422 30.61 -33.09 -20.53
CA MET A 422 30.98 -34.22 -21.37
C MET A 422 31.80 -33.76 -22.59
N ASP A 423 31.42 -32.64 -23.22
CA ASP A 423 32.15 -32.05 -24.35
C ASP A 423 33.54 -31.52 -23.97
N ASN A 424 33.65 -30.80 -22.85
CA ASN A 424 34.94 -30.29 -22.35
C ASN A 424 35.89 -31.43 -22.02
N HIS A 425 35.38 -32.46 -21.36
CA HIS A 425 36.13 -33.64 -20.99
C HIS A 425 36.56 -34.45 -22.23
N ALA A 426 35.65 -34.68 -23.18
CA ALA A 426 35.98 -35.31 -24.47
C ALA A 426 37.08 -34.52 -25.21
N THR A 427 37.04 -33.19 -25.17
CA THR A 427 38.05 -32.32 -25.79
C THR A 427 39.43 -32.50 -25.15
N LYS A 428 39.50 -32.64 -23.81
CA LYS A 428 40.77 -32.94 -23.10
C LYS A 428 41.35 -34.29 -23.53
N VAL A 429 40.52 -35.33 -23.61
CA VAL A 429 40.92 -36.68 -24.06
C VAL A 429 41.45 -36.65 -25.50
N ILE A 430 40.72 -35.98 -26.40
CA ILE A 430 41.14 -35.79 -27.79
C ILE A 430 42.47 -35.04 -27.86
N GLY A 431 42.68 -34.06 -26.98
CA GLY A 431 43.93 -33.31 -26.85
C GLY A 431 45.14 -34.18 -26.53
N ILE A 432 44.99 -35.20 -25.66
CA ILE A 432 46.06 -36.15 -25.32
C ILE A 432 46.52 -36.90 -26.57
N VAL A 433 45.59 -37.47 -27.33
CA VAL A 433 45.93 -38.21 -28.55
C VAL A 433 46.47 -37.30 -29.64
N LYS A 434 45.94 -36.07 -29.75
CA LYS A 434 46.50 -35.06 -30.66
C LYS A 434 47.97 -34.77 -30.32
N GLU A 435 48.31 -34.59 -29.05
CA GLU A 435 49.68 -34.36 -28.58
C GLU A 435 50.59 -35.56 -28.87
N MET A 436 50.08 -36.79 -28.69
CA MET A 436 50.80 -38.01 -29.07
C MET A 436 51.13 -38.05 -30.56
N ILE A 437 50.16 -37.71 -31.42
CA ILE A 437 50.34 -37.65 -32.87
C ILE A 437 51.36 -36.56 -33.24
N GLU A 438 51.26 -35.36 -32.67
CA GLU A 438 52.20 -34.26 -32.91
C GLU A 438 53.64 -34.62 -32.49
N ARG A 439 53.79 -35.39 -31.42
CA ARG A 439 55.08 -35.94 -30.95
C ARG A 439 55.58 -37.13 -31.76
N LYS A 440 54.86 -37.57 -32.79
CA LYS A 440 55.17 -38.74 -33.63
C LYS A 440 55.34 -40.03 -32.81
N VAL A 441 54.50 -40.18 -31.79
CA VAL A 441 54.41 -41.40 -30.98
C VAL A 441 54.02 -42.60 -31.88
N PRO A 442 54.56 -43.81 -31.65
CA PRO A 442 54.22 -44.98 -32.47
C PRO A 442 52.71 -45.31 -32.47
N ASP A 443 52.20 -45.78 -33.61
CA ASP A 443 50.77 -46.13 -33.79
C ASP A 443 50.25 -47.10 -32.72
N VAL A 444 51.10 -48.02 -32.25
CA VAL A 444 50.78 -48.97 -31.15
C VAL A 444 50.42 -48.25 -29.86
N GLN A 445 51.17 -47.21 -29.48
CA GLN A 445 50.89 -46.47 -28.25
C GLN A 445 49.62 -45.62 -28.38
N ILE A 446 49.34 -45.10 -29.58
CA ILE A 446 48.08 -44.40 -29.85
C ILE A 446 46.90 -45.38 -29.78
N LEU A 447 47.04 -46.58 -30.33
CA LEU A 447 46.03 -47.65 -30.20
C LEU A 447 45.82 -48.07 -28.75
N MET A 448 46.88 -48.20 -27.94
CA MET A 448 46.74 -48.47 -26.50
C MET A 448 45.93 -47.37 -25.79
N GLU A 449 46.17 -46.11 -26.13
CA GLU A 449 45.41 -44.99 -25.56
C GLU A 449 43.94 -45.02 -26.01
N ILE A 450 43.67 -45.39 -27.26
CA ILE A 450 42.29 -45.56 -27.75
C ILE A 450 41.60 -46.74 -27.04
N VAL A 451 42.28 -47.86 -26.83
CA VAL A 451 41.76 -48.99 -26.03
C VAL A 451 41.43 -48.53 -24.62
N ARG A 452 42.32 -47.75 -23.99
CA ARG A 452 42.06 -47.13 -22.69
C ARG A 452 40.79 -46.28 -22.71
N ILE A 453 40.59 -45.45 -23.74
CA ILE A 453 39.36 -44.66 -23.90
C ILE A 453 38.12 -45.55 -24.02
N ILE A 454 38.18 -46.64 -24.79
CA ILE A 454 37.05 -47.58 -24.98
C ILE A 454 36.70 -48.27 -23.66
N GLU A 455 37.71 -48.80 -22.96
CA GLU A 455 37.54 -49.52 -21.70
C GLU A 455 37.05 -48.60 -20.58
N GLU A 456 37.58 -47.38 -20.51
CA GLU A 456 37.28 -46.47 -19.41
C GLU A 456 36.08 -45.55 -19.70
N MET A 457 35.62 -45.40 -20.95
CA MET A 457 34.44 -44.59 -21.34
C MET A 457 33.40 -45.37 -22.18
N PRO A 458 32.85 -46.49 -21.68
CA PRO A 458 31.99 -47.37 -22.47
C PRO A 458 30.75 -46.66 -23.05
N MET A 459 30.18 -45.67 -22.36
CA MET A 459 29.00 -44.94 -22.84
C MET A 459 29.29 -43.81 -23.84
N GLU A 460 30.54 -43.32 -23.91
CA GLU A 460 30.91 -42.13 -24.70
C GLU A 460 32.03 -42.37 -25.73
N HIS A 461 32.72 -43.52 -25.68
CA HIS A 461 33.87 -43.82 -26.54
C HIS A 461 33.53 -43.65 -28.03
N LEU A 462 32.34 -44.06 -28.47
CA LEU A 462 31.89 -43.88 -29.86
C LEU A 462 31.89 -42.41 -30.28
N ARG A 463 31.38 -41.51 -29.42
CA ARG A 463 31.32 -40.07 -29.71
C ARG A 463 32.71 -39.46 -29.75
N ILE A 464 33.58 -39.86 -28.83
CA ILE A 464 34.97 -39.40 -28.73
C ILE A 464 35.78 -39.85 -29.95
N ILE A 465 35.77 -41.16 -30.25
CA ILE A 465 36.51 -41.74 -31.38
C ILE A 465 36.04 -41.15 -32.71
N LYS A 466 34.73 -40.95 -32.90
CA LYS A 466 34.19 -40.27 -34.09
C LYS A 466 34.71 -38.84 -34.24
N ARG A 467 34.89 -38.10 -33.15
CA ARG A 467 35.50 -36.76 -33.17
C ARG A 467 37.00 -36.78 -33.42
N MET A 468 37.68 -37.88 -33.07
CA MET A 468 39.11 -38.05 -33.32
C MET A 468 39.44 -38.34 -34.77
N ARG A 469 38.46 -38.79 -35.57
CA ARG A 469 38.63 -39.17 -36.98
C ARG A 469 39.55 -38.24 -37.79
N PRO A 470 39.37 -36.91 -37.80
CA PRO A 470 40.23 -36.03 -38.59
C PRO A 470 41.72 -36.05 -38.18
N LEU A 471 42.01 -36.41 -36.93
CA LEU A 471 43.37 -36.52 -36.41
C LEU A 471 44.04 -37.82 -36.85
N ILE A 472 43.26 -38.91 -36.91
CA ILE A 472 43.76 -40.26 -37.19
C ILE A 472 43.69 -40.65 -38.67
N GLU A 473 42.97 -39.91 -39.52
CA GLU A 473 42.87 -40.18 -40.97
C GLU A 473 44.24 -40.26 -41.67
N GLY A 474 45.26 -39.56 -41.14
CA GLY A 474 46.64 -39.62 -41.62
C GLY A 474 47.45 -40.85 -41.18
N HIS A 475 46.86 -41.75 -40.36
CA HIS A 475 47.51 -42.92 -39.78
C HIS A 475 46.81 -44.22 -40.25
N PRO A 476 47.26 -44.83 -41.36
CA PRO A 476 46.56 -45.95 -42.00
C PRO A 476 46.43 -47.20 -41.13
N VAL A 477 47.40 -47.45 -40.23
CA VAL A 477 47.37 -48.59 -39.28
C VAL A 477 46.28 -48.37 -38.22
N ILE A 478 46.18 -47.17 -37.65
CA ILE A 478 45.16 -46.82 -36.65
C ILE A 478 43.76 -46.84 -37.30
N MET A 479 43.63 -46.25 -38.49
CA MET A 479 42.37 -46.24 -39.26
C MET A 479 41.90 -47.65 -39.64
N TYR A 480 42.82 -48.60 -39.84
CA TYR A 480 42.46 -49.98 -40.10
C TYR A 480 41.76 -50.60 -38.89
N TYR A 481 42.37 -50.53 -37.70
CA TYR A 481 41.80 -51.09 -36.47
C TYR A 481 40.51 -50.41 -36.02
N LEU A 482 40.33 -49.11 -36.32
CA LEU A 482 39.11 -48.36 -35.95
C LEU A 482 38.03 -48.34 -37.04
N SER A 483 38.22 -49.04 -38.15
CA SER A 483 37.35 -48.96 -39.33
C SER A 483 35.88 -49.28 -39.02
N ASN A 484 35.62 -50.31 -38.21
CA ASN A 484 34.26 -50.70 -37.81
C ASN A 484 33.61 -49.71 -36.84
N ILE A 485 34.32 -49.30 -35.78
CA ILE A 485 33.89 -48.27 -34.83
C ILE A 485 33.54 -46.93 -35.51
N LEU A 486 34.32 -46.52 -36.52
CA LEU A 486 34.10 -45.31 -37.29
C LEU A 486 33.08 -45.46 -38.43
N SER A 487 32.60 -46.68 -38.67
CA SER A 487 31.72 -47.03 -39.80
C SER A 487 32.30 -46.60 -41.15
N THR A 488 33.60 -46.81 -41.34
CA THR A 488 34.36 -46.48 -42.56
C THR A 488 34.98 -47.74 -43.16
N GLY A 489 35.04 -47.83 -44.49
CA GLY A 489 35.77 -48.95 -45.13
C GLY A 489 37.26 -48.95 -44.76
N PRO A 490 37.92 -50.12 -44.69
CA PRO A 490 39.33 -50.21 -44.34
C PRO A 490 40.18 -49.42 -45.34
N PRO A 491 41.19 -48.67 -44.88
CA PRO A 491 42.04 -47.86 -45.76
C PRO A 491 42.83 -48.75 -46.73
N ARG A 492 43.29 -48.18 -47.86
CA ARG A 492 44.23 -48.89 -48.74
C ARG A 492 45.61 -48.90 -48.09
N ILE A 493 46.17 -50.10 -47.89
CA ILE A 493 47.39 -50.31 -47.11
C ILE A 493 48.49 -50.87 -48.01
N SER A 494 49.71 -50.33 -47.91
CA SER A 494 50.89 -50.87 -48.59
C SER A 494 51.37 -52.17 -47.95
N ASN A 495 52.18 -52.97 -48.66
CA ASN A 495 52.69 -54.25 -48.12
C ASN A 495 53.50 -54.08 -46.82
N ASP A 496 54.26 -53.00 -46.68
CA ASP A 496 55.05 -52.73 -45.46
C ASP A 496 54.17 -52.39 -44.24
N LEU A 497 53.08 -51.65 -44.47
CA LEU A 497 52.10 -51.34 -43.42
C LEU A 497 51.23 -52.56 -43.07
N ARG A 498 51.00 -53.45 -44.04
CA ARG A 498 50.28 -54.71 -43.82
C ARG A 498 51.04 -55.64 -42.90
N LYS A 499 52.37 -55.73 -43.08
CA LYS A 499 53.24 -56.48 -42.17
C LYS A 499 53.17 -55.95 -40.73
N LYS A 500 53.15 -54.62 -40.55
CA LYS A 500 52.96 -54.00 -39.22
C LYS A 500 51.60 -54.30 -38.60
N ILE A 501 50.55 -54.37 -39.40
CA ILE A 501 49.21 -54.77 -38.94
C ILE A 501 49.24 -56.21 -38.46
N ASP A 502 49.77 -57.12 -39.28
CA ASP A 502 49.89 -58.54 -38.93
C ASP A 502 50.72 -58.75 -37.64
N GLU A 503 51.78 -57.95 -37.43
CA GLU A 503 52.63 -57.98 -36.23
C GLU A 503 51.91 -57.58 -34.93
N ILE A 504 50.85 -56.75 -35.02
CA ILE A 504 50.10 -56.26 -33.85
C ILE A 504 48.65 -56.75 -33.80
N GLN A 505 48.28 -57.65 -34.73
CA GLN A 505 46.94 -58.23 -34.89
C GLN A 505 46.46 -58.92 -33.61
N ASP A 506 47.33 -59.67 -32.95
CA ASP A 506 46.99 -60.39 -31.71
C ASP A 506 46.67 -59.42 -30.54
N GLN A 507 47.17 -58.18 -30.60
CA GLN A 507 46.99 -57.20 -29.53
C GLN A 507 45.76 -56.32 -29.74
N PHE A 508 45.42 -55.97 -30.98
CA PHE A 508 44.36 -54.99 -31.30
C PHE A 508 43.25 -55.54 -32.21
N GLY A 509 43.33 -56.80 -32.62
CA GLY A 509 42.36 -57.42 -33.53
C GLY A 509 40.92 -57.32 -33.06
N PHE A 510 40.67 -57.32 -31.74
CA PHE A 510 39.34 -57.16 -31.16
C PHE A 510 38.65 -55.83 -31.50
N LEU A 511 39.42 -54.77 -31.82
CA LEU A 511 38.86 -53.49 -32.27
C LEU A 511 38.17 -53.59 -33.64
N LEU A 512 38.53 -54.61 -34.43
CA LEU A 512 37.84 -54.94 -35.68
C LEU A 512 36.51 -55.66 -35.44
N ASP A 513 36.23 -56.13 -34.22
CA ASP A 513 34.96 -56.80 -33.88
C ASP A 513 34.02 -55.88 -33.07
N THR A 514 34.49 -54.68 -32.71
CA THR A 514 33.79 -53.64 -31.94
C THR A 514 33.12 -52.64 -32.89
#